data_AF-A0A6N2MH15-F1
#
_entry.id   AF-A0A6N2MH15-F1
#
_cell.length_a   1.000
_cell.length_b   1.000
_cell.length_c   1.000
_cell.angle_alpha   90.00
_cell.angle_beta   90.00
_cell.angle_gamma   90.00
#
_symmetry.space_group_name_H-M   'P 1'
#
loop_
_entity.id
_entity.type
_entity.pdbx_description
1 polymer ?
#
loop_
_entity_poly.entity_id
_entity_poly.type
_entity_poly.pdbx_seq_one_letter_code
_entity_poly.pdbx_strand_id
1 'polypeptide(L)'
;MRLVQLETDSNILLEKAEMAREKYRMHMVVANELSTRKEEVTVVTGNERILVCRDKTRADSDVEEPLIELIVSRHSAYVKDSGL
;
A
#
# COMPACT_ATOMS: atom_id res chain seq x y z
N MET A 1 2.50 9.62 13.09
CA MET A 1 3.12 8.78 12.06
C MET A 1 2.06 8.52 10.99
N ARG A 2 2.28 8.86 9.71
CA ARG A 2 1.27 8.74 8.65
C ARG A 2 1.71 7.64 7.69
N LEU A 3 1.01 6.50 7.71
CA LEU A 3 1.30 5.30 6.89
C LEU A 3 0.59 5.31 5.52
N VAL A 4 -0.43 6.17 5.38
CA VAL A 4 -1.25 6.31 4.18
C VAL A 4 -0.99 7.67 3.55
N GLN A 5 -0.67 7.67 2.25
CA GLN A 5 -0.44 8.88 1.48
C GLN A 5 -1.50 9.03 0.39
N LEU A 6 -2.28 10.12 0.47
CA LEU A 6 -3.39 10.43 -0.43
C LEU A 6 -3.06 11.65 -1.29
N GLU A 7 -3.14 11.51 -2.61
CA GLU A 7 -2.88 12.59 -3.57
C GLU A 7 -3.87 12.54 -4.74
N THR A 8 -3.87 13.56 -5.61
CA THR A 8 -4.74 13.65 -6.81
C THR A 8 -3.99 13.41 -8.13
N ASP A 9 -2.67 13.29 -8.08
CA ASP A 9 -1.81 12.99 -9.23
C ASP A 9 -0.97 11.75 -8.90
N SER A 10 -1.08 10.71 -9.74
CA SER A 10 -0.47 9.40 -9.50
C SER A 10 1.07 9.42 -9.57
N ASN A 11 1.66 10.33 -10.36
CA ASN A 11 3.12 10.45 -10.45
C ASN A 11 3.68 11.04 -9.15
N ILE A 12 3.08 12.14 -8.69
CA ILE A 12 3.47 12.80 -7.42
C ILE A 12 3.23 11.86 -6.23
N LEU A 13 2.16 11.08 -6.28
CA LEU A 13 1.80 10.11 -5.25
C LEU A 13 2.90 9.09 -5.00
N LEU A 14 3.44 8.48 -6.05
CA LEU A 14 4.45 7.43 -5.93
C LEU A 14 5.80 8.00 -5.47
N GLU A 15 6.21 9.14 -5.99
CA GLU A 15 7.44 9.83 -5.53
C GLU A 15 7.34 10.17 -4.04
N LYS A 16 6.21 10.73 -3.59
CA LYS A 16 6.00 11.04 -2.17
C LYS A 16 5.97 9.80 -1.29
N ALA A 17 5.40 8.70 -1.78
CA ALA A 17 5.37 7.44 -1.05
C ALA A 17 6.77 6.86 -0.86
N GLU A 18 7.62 6.88 -1.90
CA GLU A 18 9.02 6.47 -1.82
C GLU A 18 9.82 7.35 -0.86
N MET A 19 9.72 8.67 -1.01
CA MET A 19 10.36 9.63 -0.11
C MET A 19 9.93 9.44 1.34
N ALA A 20 8.64 9.21 1.61
CA ALA A 20 8.13 8.97 2.95
C ALA A 20 8.69 7.66 3.54
N ARG A 21 8.75 6.60 2.74
CA ARG A 21 9.28 5.30 3.17
C ARG A 21 10.74 5.42 3.60
N GLU A 22 11.57 6.09 2.80
CA GLU A 22 12.99 6.29 3.09
C GLU A 22 13.20 7.24 4.27
N LYS A 23 12.51 8.39 4.28
CA LYS A 23 12.64 9.42 5.32
C LYS A 23 12.29 8.88 6.71
N TYR A 24 11.24 8.06 6.80
CA TYR A 24 10.76 7.54 8.06
C TYR A 24 11.18 6.08 8.33
N ARG A 25 11.98 5.48 7.43
CA ARG A 25 12.43 4.08 7.51
C ARG A 25 11.28 3.09 7.72
N MET A 26 10.17 3.31 7.00
CA MET A 26 9.00 2.45 7.06
C MET A 26 9.24 1.19 6.23
N HIS A 27 8.67 0.07 6.66
CA HIS A 27 8.64 -1.14 5.83
C HIS A 27 7.82 -0.92 4.56
N MET A 28 6.74 -0.15 4.67
CA MET A 28 5.73 0.00 3.62
C MET A 28 4.98 1.33 3.72
N VAL A 29 4.54 1.86 2.58
CA VAL A 29 3.61 2.99 2.47
C VAL A 29 2.44 2.59 1.55
N VAL A 30 1.21 2.89 1.96
CA VAL A 30 0.02 2.70 1.11
C VAL A 30 -0.30 4.02 0.42
N ALA A 31 -0.18 4.03 -0.90
CA ALA A 31 -0.35 5.19 -1.75
C ALA A 31 -1.70 5.10 -2.46
N ASN A 32 -2.62 6.03 -2.18
CA ASN A 32 -3.94 6.07 -2.79
C ASN A 32 -4.16 7.35 -3.60
N GLU A 33 -4.62 7.20 -4.84
CA GLU A 33 -5.08 8.34 -5.63
C GLU A 33 -6.54 8.63 -5.26
N LEU A 34 -6.89 9.89 -5.05
CA LEU A 34 -8.21 10.29 -4.55
C LEU A 34 -9.36 9.80 -5.44
N SER A 35 -9.16 9.83 -6.75
CA SER A 35 -10.12 9.43 -7.78
C SER A 35 -10.42 7.92 -7.73
N THR A 36 -9.43 7.10 -7.41
CA THR A 36 -9.49 5.64 -7.46
C THR A 36 -9.34 4.95 -6.11
N ARG A 37 -9.26 5.70 -4.99
CA ARG A 37 -8.96 5.17 -3.65
C ARG A 37 -9.83 4.02 -3.14
N LYS A 38 -11.05 3.84 -3.68
CA LYS A 38 -11.96 2.73 -3.34
C LYS A 38 -11.81 1.52 -4.26
N GLU A 39 -11.18 1.73 -5.40
CA GLU A 39 -11.04 0.77 -6.49
C GLU A 39 -9.64 0.14 -6.47
N GLU A 40 -8.62 0.96 -6.22
CA GLU A 40 -7.23 0.51 -6.20
C GLU A 40 -6.35 1.39 -5.30
N VAL A 41 -5.27 0.77 -4.84
CA VAL A 41 -4.17 1.42 -4.11
C VAL A 41 -2.85 0.82 -4.57
N THR A 42 -1.77 1.61 -4.49
CA THR A 42 -0.41 1.10 -4.71
C THR A 42 0.32 0.98 -3.39
N VAL A 43 0.83 -0.20 -3.09
CA VAL A 43 1.65 -0.46 -1.92
C VAL A 43 3.13 -0.36 -2.31
N VAL A 44 3.86 0.55 -1.69
CA VAL A 44 5.29 0.76 -1.90
C VAL A 44 6.06 0.09 -0.76
N THR A 45 6.84 -0.94 -1.08
CA THR A 45 7.59 -1.76 -0.10
C THR A 45 8.92 -2.22 -0.70
N GLY A 46 10.02 -2.07 0.02
CA GLY A 46 11.35 -2.37 -0.55
C GLY A 46 11.57 -1.62 -1.88
N ASN A 47 11.96 -2.35 -2.91
CA ASN A 47 12.06 -1.85 -4.28
C ASN A 47 10.84 -2.23 -5.14
N GLU A 48 9.76 -2.67 -4.50
CA GLU A 48 8.54 -3.15 -5.15
C GLU A 48 7.42 -2.11 -5.04
N ARG A 49 6.64 -1.99 -6.12
CA ARG A 49 5.36 -1.28 -6.15
C ARG A 49 4.29 -2.32 -6.51
N ILE A 50 3.34 -2.53 -5.61
CA ILE A 50 2.32 -3.58 -5.74
C ILE A 50 0.96 -2.90 -5.91
N LEU A 51 0.34 -3.07 -7.08
CA LEU A 51 -1.02 -2.61 -7.31
C LEU A 51 -2.00 -3.58 -6.65
N VAL A 52 -2.88 -3.06 -5.80
CA VAL A 52 -3.97 -3.80 -5.16
C VAL A 52 -5.28 -3.22 -5.67
N CYS A 53 -6.12 -4.06 -6.27
CA CYS A 53 -7.43 -3.68 -6.76
C CYS A 53 -8.51 -4.43 -5.99
N ARG A 54 -9.68 -3.81 -5.81
CA ARG A 54 -10.87 -4.52 -5.32
C ARG A 54 -11.32 -5.62 -6.28
N ASP A 55 -12.10 -6.56 -5.75
CA ASP A 55 -12.77 -7.56 -6.58
C ASP A 55 -13.95 -6.92 -7.31
N LYS A 56 -13.84 -6.77 -8.64
CA LYS A 56 -14.91 -6.19 -9.47
C LYS A 56 -16.08 -7.15 -9.71
N THR A 57 -15.94 -8.43 -9.37
CA THR A 57 -17.02 -9.43 -9.51
C THR A 57 -18.03 -9.36 -8.36
N ARG A 58 -17.63 -8.78 -7.23
CA ARG A 58 -18.46 -8.61 -6.03
C ARG A 58 -18.84 -7.14 -5.88
N ALA A 59 -20.14 -6.86 -5.94
CA ALA A 59 -20.65 -5.48 -5.85
C ALA A 59 -20.24 -4.77 -4.55
N ASP A 60 -20.21 -5.52 -3.45
CA ASP A 60 -19.88 -5.04 -2.10
C ASP A 60 -18.40 -5.26 -1.73
N SER A 61 -17.52 -5.60 -2.69
CA SER A 61 -16.09 -5.72 -2.40
C SER A 61 -15.43 -4.36 -2.37
N ASP A 62 -14.65 -4.15 -1.32
CA ASP A 62 -13.81 -2.99 -1.07
C ASP A 62 -12.34 -3.36 -1.25
N VAL A 63 -11.49 -2.38 -1.61
CA VAL A 63 -10.04 -2.58 -1.82
C VAL A 63 -9.32 -2.99 -0.53
N GLU A 64 -9.92 -2.72 0.63
CA GLU A 64 -9.43 -3.07 1.96
C GLU A 64 -9.28 -4.59 2.15
N GLU A 65 -10.17 -5.42 1.58
CA GLU A 65 -10.12 -6.89 1.73
C GLU A 65 -8.79 -7.46 1.17
N PRO A 66 -8.44 -7.28 -0.12
CA PRO A 66 -7.16 -7.74 -0.65
C PRO A 66 -5.95 -6.96 -0.09
N LEU A 67 -6.14 -5.69 0.32
CA LEU A 67 -5.07 -4.92 0.96
C LEU A 67 -4.68 -5.51 2.31
N ILE A 68 -5.66 -5.86 3.16
CA ILE A 68 -5.41 -6.47 4.48
C ILE A 68 -4.68 -7.79 4.31
N GLU A 69 -5.10 -8.64 3.37
CA GLU A 69 -4.43 -9.91 3.08
C GLU A 69 -2.95 -9.73 2.72
N LEU A 70 -2.65 -8.77 1.84
CA LEU A 70 -1.28 -8.43 1.48
C LEU A 70 -0.46 -7.97 2.69
N ILE A 71 -1.02 -7.06 3.50
CA ILE A 71 -0.34 -6.50 4.68
C ILE A 71 -0.05 -7.61 5.71
N VAL A 72 -1.04 -8.46 5.98
CA VAL A 72 -0.89 -9.59 6.92
C VAL A 72 0.19 -10.55 6.42
N SER A 73 0.21 -10.87 5.13
CA SER A 73 1.23 -11.74 4.52
C SER A 73 2.64 -11.14 4.68
N ARG A 74 2.83 -9.87 4.29
CA ARG A 74 4.13 -9.19 4.38
C ARG A 74 4.59 -9.01 5.82
N HIS A 75 3.69 -8.65 6.73
CA HIS A 75 4.01 -8.53 8.15
C HIS A 75 4.40 -9.89 8.74
N SER A 76 3.68 -10.96 8.40
CA SER A 76 4.01 -12.32 8.86
C SER A 76 5.39 -12.78 8.38
N ALA A 77 5.75 -12.47 7.14
CA ALA A 77 7.09 -12.73 6.61
C ALA A 77 8.16 -11.93 7.36
N TYR A 78 7.92 -10.64 7.58
CA TYR A 78 8.84 -9.77 8.32
C TYR A 78 9.07 -10.25 9.76
N VAL A 79 8.01 -10.67 10.47
CA VAL A 79 8.13 -11.21 11.84
C VAL A 79 8.95 -12.50 11.86
N LYS A 80 8.77 -13.39 10.87
CA LYS A 80 9.56 -14.62 10.74
C LYS A 80 11.04 -14.35 10.46
N ASP A 81 11.34 -13.32 9.67
CA ASP A 81 12.72 -12.92 9.32
C ASP A 81 13.40 -12.11 10.44
N SER A 82 12.61 -11.39 11.24
CA SER A 82 13.09 -10.60 12.39
C SER A 82 13.32 -11.44 13.65
N GLY A 83 12.83 -12.69 13.66
CA GLY A 83 13.22 -13.68 14.64
C GLY A 83 14.55 -14.31 14.23
N LEU A 84 15.60 -14.03 15.00
CA LEU A 84 16.84 -14.81 15.08
C LEU A 84 16.61 -16.32 14.92
#